data_AF-A0A7S1NU55-F1
#
_entry.id   AF-A0A7S1NU55-F1
#
_cell.length_a   1.000
_cell.length_b   1.000
_cell.length_c   1.000
_cell.angle_alpha   90.00
_cell.angle_beta   90.00
_cell.angle_gamma   90.00
#
_symmetry.space_group_name_H-M   'P 1'
#
loop_
_entity.id
_entity.type
_entity.pdbx_description
1 polymer ?
#
loop_
_entity_poly.entity_id
_entity_poly.type
_entity_poly.pdbx_seq_one_letter_code
_entity_poly.pdbx_strand_id
1 'polypeptide(L)'
;QKMGQEMSNINSRVGTRLDQSKDDVEVFSKRVQEDIEKLLDKKREKELMLQKRYDWYVSHSEIAQAKLLKNEERQQDILRDIAAKAAEFEALTTERIKETEVIMAEREKWEQAKAEHAQFQLVLDEHIDRMSKFCDVGGSALEVGKHFRAYFEAIPGKITKAAESTWAVTAGPTADNQKLYLEYFTTYMMDLGEILWVKEKRLDELERRTRNVQYTLDLCADTYDPNGPKYKQSLRELRAQTDDLGGVINDTRDRGDKEITAFDETADALKKMGVEFVHPMIEMNAAHVEKRTGHVYKKAGFMQSELHYIDEVTDELSETKMLVKQAKSTRQANLIPPLMSPESQSPRYRKNREQGFPVEGSPQPAGGT
;
A
#
# COMPACT_ATOMS: atom_id res chain seq x y z
N GLN A 1 -144.10 -139.40 47.22
CA GLN A 1 -143.98 -139.11 45.77
C GLN A 1 -143.75 -137.63 45.42
N LYS A 2 -144.16 -136.61 46.21
CA LYS A 2 -143.91 -135.18 45.91
C LYS A 2 -142.44 -134.70 46.08
N MET A 3 -141.68 -135.19 47.06
CA MET A 3 -140.28 -134.76 47.28
C MET A 3 -139.29 -135.20 46.19
N GLY A 4 -139.58 -136.27 45.44
CA GLY A 4 -138.68 -136.76 44.38
C GLY A 4 -138.66 -135.88 43.12
N GLN A 5 -139.77 -135.19 42.83
CA GLN A 5 -139.87 -134.29 41.68
C GLN A 5 -139.24 -132.91 41.92
N GLU A 6 -139.28 -132.38 43.15
CA GLU A 6 -138.66 -131.09 43.49
C GLU A 6 -137.13 -131.18 43.54
N MET A 7 -136.58 -132.26 44.09
CA MET A 7 -135.13 -132.50 44.11
C MET A 7 -134.56 -132.70 42.69
N SER A 8 -135.30 -133.35 41.79
CA SER A 8 -134.91 -133.51 40.38
C SER A 8 -134.89 -132.18 39.61
N ASN A 9 -135.87 -131.30 39.85
CA ASN A 9 -135.93 -129.97 39.23
C ASN A 9 -134.88 -128.99 39.79
N ILE A 10 -134.50 -129.10 41.06
CA ILE A 10 -133.41 -128.30 41.63
C ILE A 10 -132.07 -128.78 41.09
N ASN A 11 -131.84 -130.10 41.03
CA ASN A 11 -130.60 -130.64 40.46
C ASN A 11 -130.44 -130.31 38.97
N SER A 12 -131.52 -130.31 38.18
CA SER A 12 -131.42 -129.93 36.76
C SER A 12 -131.15 -128.43 36.56
N ARG A 13 -131.74 -127.55 37.39
CA ARG A 13 -131.50 -126.09 37.35
C ARG A 13 -130.13 -125.68 37.89
N VAL A 14 -129.63 -126.39 38.89
CA VAL A 14 -128.28 -126.18 39.44
C VAL A 14 -127.23 -126.70 38.46
N GLY A 15 -127.45 -127.88 37.86
CA GLY A 15 -126.58 -128.43 36.81
C GLY A 15 -126.48 -127.50 35.59
N THR A 16 -127.61 -127.06 35.05
CA THR A 16 -127.62 -126.12 33.90
C THR A 16 -126.98 -124.77 34.20
N ARG A 17 -127.11 -124.23 35.42
CA ARG A 17 -126.41 -122.99 35.83
C ARG A 17 -124.92 -123.18 36.06
N LEU A 18 -124.50 -124.33 36.57
CA LEU A 18 -123.09 -124.68 36.73
C LEU A 18 -122.42 -124.88 35.38
N ASP A 19 -123.10 -125.50 34.42
CA ASP A 19 -122.58 -125.70 33.06
C ASP A 19 -122.52 -124.36 32.31
N GLN A 20 -123.55 -123.50 32.41
CA GLN A 20 -123.50 -122.12 31.89
C GLN A 20 -122.37 -121.29 32.52
N SER A 21 -122.18 -121.39 33.84
CA SER A 21 -121.09 -120.67 34.51
C SER A 21 -119.71 -121.21 34.12
N LYS A 22 -119.56 -122.50 33.83
CA LYS A 22 -118.32 -123.08 33.33
C LYS A 22 -118.05 -122.61 31.89
N ASP A 23 -119.06 -122.63 31.04
CA ASP A 23 -118.97 -122.15 29.66
C ASP A 23 -118.60 -120.66 29.63
N ASP A 24 -119.24 -119.82 30.46
CA ASP A 24 -118.93 -118.39 30.57
C ASP A 24 -117.50 -118.12 31.08
N VAL A 25 -117.02 -118.92 32.04
CA VAL A 25 -115.64 -118.84 32.53
C VAL A 25 -114.64 -119.30 31.46
N GLU A 26 -114.98 -120.34 30.68
CA GLU A 26 -114.12 -120.81 29.59
C GLU A 26 -114.05 -119.79 28.45
N VAL A 27 -115.19 -119.17 28.08
CA VAL A 27 -115.26 -118.10 27.07
C VAL A 27 -114.50 -116.85 27.54
N PHE A 28 -114.66 -116.44 28.81
CA PHE A 28 -113.92 -115.32 29.37
C PHE A 28 -112.42 -115.62 29.45
N SER A 29 -112.03 -116.82 29.87
CA SER A 29 -110.63 -117.26 29.91
C SER A 29 -110.00 -117.24 28.52
N LYS A 30 -110.70 -117.75 27.49
CA LYS A 30 -110.23 -117.67 26.09
C LYS A 30 -110.07 -116.23 25.62
N ARG A 31 -111.05 -115.36 25.90
CA ARG A 31 -110.96 -113.93 25.54
C ARG A 31 -109.80 -113.21 26.23
N VAL A 32 -109.56 -113.49 27.51
CA VAL A 32 -108.41 -112.95 28.25
C VAL A 32 -107.10 -113.47 27.69
N GLN A 33 -107.03 -114.76 27.31
CA GLN A 33 -105.85 -115.32 26.64
C GLN A 33 -105.59 -114.65 25.28
N GLU A 34 -106.62 -114.46 24.46
CA GLU A 34 -106.52 -113.75 23.18
C GLU A 34 -106.08 -112.29 23.36
N ASP A 35 -106.60 -111.59 24.38
CA ASP A 35 -106.22 -110.21 24.65
C ASP A 35 -104.78 -110.10 25.20
N ILE A 36 -104.35 -111.06 26.01
CA ILE A 36 -102.94 -111.19 26.43
C ILE A 36 -102.05 -111.42 25.20
N GLU A 37 -102.45 -112.31 24.28
CA GLU A 37 -101.69 -112.59 23.06
C GLU A 37 -101.58 -111.34 22.17
N LYS A 38 -102.68 -110.60 21.96
CA LYS A 38 -102.67 -109.31 21.24
C LYS A 38 -101.79 -108.25 21.91
N LEU A 39 -101.77 -108.19 23.24
CA LEU A 39 -100.89 -107.27 23.98
C LEU A 39 -99.42 -107.68 23.86
N LEU A 40 -99.12 -108.97 23.89
CA LEU A 40 -97.76 -109.51 23.67
C LEU A 40 -97.30 -109.27 22.23
N ASP A 41 -98.18 -109.38 21.23
CA ASP A 41 -97.87 -109.05 19.84
C ASP A 41 -97.61 -107.56 19.67
N LYS A 42 -98.45 -106.69 20.22
CA LYS A 42 -98.22 -105.23 20.21
C LYS A 42 -96.93 -104.85 20.94
N LYS A 43 -96.61 -105.53 22.04
CA LYS A 43 -95.35 -105.35 22.76
C LYS A 43 -94.16 -105.70 21.86
N ARG A 44 -94.19 -106.88 21.22
CA ARG A 44 -93.15 -107.32 20.26
C ARG A 44 -93.03 -106.37 19.07
N GLU A 45 -94.13 -105.88 18.53
CA GLU A 45 -94.14 -104.90 17.44
C GLU A 45 -93.48 -103.58 17.86
N LYS A 46 -93.81 -103.07 19.06
CA LYS A 46 -93.21 -101.85 19.61
C LYS A 46 -91.72 -102.02 19.89
N GLU A 47 -91.31 -103.17 20.44
CA GLU A 47 -89.90 -103.51 20.66
C GLU A 47 -89.13 -103.58 19.33
N LEU A 48 -89.71 -104.21 18.30
CA LEU A 48 -89.11 -104.28 16.97
C LEU A 48 -88.98 -102.90 16.31
N MET A 49 -90.01 -102.05 16.44
CA MET A 49 -89.98 -100.68 15.91
C MET A 49 -88.97 -99.80 16.65
N LEU A 50 -88.86 -99.96 17.97
CA LEU A 50 -87.85 -99.25 18.76
C LEU A 50 -86.45 -99.70 18.35
N GLN A 51 -86.23 -101.00 18.16
CA GLN A 51 -84.95 -101.55 17.70
C GLN A 51 -84.56 -100.99 16.34
N LYS A 52 -85.46 -101.03 15.34
CA LYS A 52 -85.20 -100.46 14.01
C LYS A 52 -84.84 -98.97 14.05
N ARG A 53 -85.52 -98.21 14.92
CA ARG A 53 -85.29 -96.78 15.08
C ARG A 53 -83.95 -96.49 15.77
N TYR A 54 -83.59 -97.34 16.74
CA TYR A 54 -82.29 -97.31 17.39
C TYR A 54 -81.17 -97.63 16.39
N ASP A 55 -81.29 -98.72 15.63
CA ASP A 55 -80.31 -99.13 14.62
C ASP A 55 -80.13 -98.03 13.54
N TRP A 56 -81.23 -97.42 13.09
CA TRP A 56 -81.19 -96.29 12.16
C TRP A 56 -80.46 -95.08 12.75
N TYR A 57 -80.76 -94.73 14.02
CA TYR A 57 -80.12 -93.62 14.71
C TYR A 57 -78.62 -93.85 14.87
N VAL A 58 -78.21 -95.05 15.30
CA VAL A 58 -76.78 -95.40 15.45
C VAL A 58 -76.06 -95.25 14.11
N SER A 59 -76.58 -95.88 13.05
CA SER A 59 -75.96 -95.79 11.72
C SER A 59 -75.90 -94.36 11.18
N HIS A 60 -76.98 -93.56 11.33
CA HIS A 60 -76.98 -92.17 10.87
C HIS A 60 -76.06 -91.28 11.72
N SER A 61 -75.98 -91.52 13.03
CA SER A 61 -75.08 -90.82 13.93
C SER A 61 -73.62 -91.10 13.55
N GLU A 62 -73.27 -92.35 13.26
CA GLU A 62 -71.92 -92.73 12.79
C GLU A 62 -71.55 -92.03 11.48
N ILE A 63 -72.47 -92.02 10.49
CA ILE A 63 -72.25 -91.33 9.21
C ILE A 63 -72.10 -89.82 9.42
N ALA A 64 -72.93 -89.21 10.26
CA ALA A 64 -72.86 -87.78 10.55
C ALA A 64 -71.55 -87.41 11.26
N GLN A 65 -71.14 -88.19 12.27
CA GLN A 65 -69.86 -88.01 12.96
C GLN A 65 -68.67 -88.15 11.99
N ALA A 66 -68.69 -89.15 11.11
CA ALA A 66 -67.65 -89.33 10.09
C ALA A 66 -67.58 -88.14 9.11
N LYS A 67 -68.72 -87.55 8.74
CA LYS A 67 -68.75 -86.34 7.89
C LYS A 67 -68.23 -85.10 8.62
N LEU A 68 -68.55 -84.95 9.91
CA LEU A 68 -68.05 -83.84 10.74
C LEU A 68 -66.54 -83.92 10.90
N LEU A 69 -66.00 -85.10 11.22
CA LEU A 69 -64.55 -85.35 11.29
C LEU A 69 -63.85 -84.99 9.98
N LYS A 70 -64.36 -85.47 8.83
CA LYS A 70 -63.78 -85.12 7.52
C LYS A 70 -63.88 -83.63 7.20
N ASN A 71 -64.94 -82.96 7.64
CA ASN A 71 -65.09 -81.51 7.45
C ASN A 71 -64.06 -80.75 8.29
N GLU A 72 -63.90 -81.15 9.55
CA GLU A 72 -62.91 -80.58 10.47
C GLU A 72 -61.49 -80.77 9.95
N GLU A 73 -61.12 -81.97 9.50
CA GLU A 73 -59.83 -82.24 8.84
C GLU A 73 -59.60 -81.30 7.66
N ARG A 74 -60.61 -81.16 6.78
CA ARG A 74 -60.51 -80.26 5.62
C ARG A 74 -60.41 -78.79 6.00
N GLN A 75 -61.11 -78.36 7.06
CA GLN A 75 -60.98 -77.01 7.59
C GLN A 75 -59.56 -76.76 8.13
N GLN A 76 -58.99 -77.73 8.86
CA GLN A 76 -57.62 -77.63 9.36
C GLN A 76 -56.60 -77.56 8.22
N ASP A 77 -56.76 -78.33 7.14
CA ASP A 77 -55.88 -78.25 5.97
C ASP A 77 -55.96 -76.88 5.29
N ILE A 78 -57.17 -76.33 5.08
CA ILE A 78 -57.34 -74.99 4.51
C ILE A 78 -56.71 -73.92 5.42
N LEU A 79 -56.84 -74.05 6.74
CA LEU A 79 -56.22 -73.12 7.69
C LEU A 79 -54.68 -73.20 7.63
N ARG A 80 -54.11 -74.39 7.44
CA ARG A 80 -52.66 -74.55 7.22
C ARG A 80 -52.21 -73.89 5.92
N ASP A 81 -52.97 -74.03 4.84
CA ASP A 81 -52.67 -73.38 3.56
C ASP A 81 -52.74 -71.85 3.66
N ILE A 82 -53.74 -71.31 4.38
CA ILE A 82 -53.85 -69.87 4.64
C ILE A 82 -52.64 -69.39 5.45
N ALA A 83 -52.24 -70.12 6.49
CA ALA A 83 -51.06 -69.77 7.30
C ALA A 83 -49.77 -69.81 6.46
N ALA A 84 -49.61 -70.82 5.61
CA ALA A 84 -48.46 -70.91 4.71
C ALA A 84 -48.41 -69.74 3.71
N LYS A 85 -49.56 -69.37 3.13
CA LYS A 85 -49.66 -68.22 2.21
C LYS A 85 -49.44 -66.88 2.91
N ALA A 86 -49.87 -66.73 4.15
CA ALA A 86 -49.58 -65.54 4.95
C ALA A 86 -48.07 -65.40 5.20
N ALA A 87 -47.39 -66.50 5.55
CA ALA A 87 -45.94 -66.51 5.74
C ALA A 87 -45.18 -66.18 4.44
N GLU A 88 -45.63 -66.72 3.29
CA GLU A 88 -45.07 -66.38 1.98
C GLU A 88 -45.25 -64.88 1.66
N PHE A 89 -46.42 -64.32 1.94
CA PHE A 89 -46.69 -62.89 1.74
C PHE A 89 -45.83 -61.99 2.65
N GLU A 90 -45.63 -62.37 3.91
CA GLU A 90 -44.72 -61.65 4.82
C GLU A 90 -43.27 -61.70 4.34
N ALA A 91 -42.81 -62.86 3.84
CA ALA A 91 -41.49 -63.00 3.24
C ALA A 91 -41.31 -62.08 2.03
N LEU A 92 -42.26 -62.08 1.09
CA LEU A 92 -42.26 -61.19 -0.09
C LEU A 92 -42.32 -59.71 0.30
N THR A 93 -43.07 -59.38 1.35
CA THR A 93 -43.14 -58.00 1.85
C THR A 93 -41.79 -57.56 2.40
N THR A 94 -41.11 -58.45 3.13
CA THR A 94 -39.78 -58.20 3.68
C THR A 94 -38.74 -58.05 2.57
N GLU A 95 -38.79 -58.90 1.54
CA GLU A 95 -37.94 -58.80 0.35
C GLU A 95 -38.16 -57.48 -0.39
N ARG A 96 -39.43 -57.09 -0.62
CA ARG A 96 -39.77 -55.80 -1.23
C ARG A 96 -39.23 -54.61 -0.43
N ILE A 97 -39.32 -54.64 0.89
CA ILE A 97 -38.77 -53.58 1.75
C ILE A 97 -37.26 -53.49 1.56
N LYS A 98 -36.53 -54.62 1.62
CA LYS A 98 -35.08 -54.65 1.41
C LYS A 98 -34.67 -54.11 0.04
N GLU A 99 -35.35 -54.52 -1.03
CA GLU A 99 -35.09 -54.01 -2.38
C GLU A 99 -35.37 -52.50 -2.48
N THR A 100 -36.44 -52.03 -1.83
CA THR A 100 -36.74 -50.59 -1.80
C THR A 100 -35.66 -49.81 -1.07
N GLU A 101 -35.14 -50.34 0.04
CA GLU A 101 -34.02 -49.73 0.78
C GLU A 101 -32.74 -49.67 -0.06
N VAL A 102 -32.43 -50.74 -0.81
CA VAL A 102 -31.27 -50.77 -1.74
C VAL A 102 -31.43 -49.71 -2.82
N ILE A 103 -32.58 -49.65 -3.49
CA ILE A 103 -32.86 -48.65 -4.54
C ILE A 103 -32.76 -47.23 -3.98
N MET A 104 -33.29 -46.99 -2.78
CA MET A 104 -33.22 -45.67 -2.14
C MET A 104 -31.77 -45.28 -1.80
N ALA A 105 -30.96 -46.22 -1.28
CA ALA A 105 -29.56 -45.97 -0.98
C ALA A 105 -28.71 -45.73 -2.25
N GLU A 106 -28.96 -46.46 -3.33
CA GLU A 106 -28.30 -46.23 -4.63
C GLU A 106 -28.69 -44.88 -5.22
N ARG A 107 -29.98 -44.51 -5.12
CA ARG A 107 -30.46 -43.21 -5.59
C ARG A 107 -29.83 -42.06 -4.80
N GLU A 108 -29.70 -42.19 -3.48
CA GLU A 108 -29.04 -41.19 -2.65
C GLU A 108 -27.57 -41.01 -3.04
N LYS A 109 -26.82 -42.11 -3.23
CA LYS A 109 -25.43 -42.08 -3.72
C LYS A 109 -25.33 -41.39 -5.09
N TRP A 110 -26.27 -41.66 -5.99
CA TRP A 110 -26.28 -41.04 -7.31
C TRP A 110 -26.59 -39.53 -7.24
N GLU A 111 -27.55 -39.10 -6.42
CA GLU A 111 -27.84 -37.67 -6.22
C GLU A 111 -26.66 -36.94 -5.56
N GLN A 112 -25.97 -37.58 -4.61
CA GLN A 112 -24.73 -37.04 -4.03
C GLN A 112 -23.65 -36.88 -5.10
N ALA A 113 -23.35 -37.92 -5.88
CA ALA A 113 -22.36 -37.86 -6.96
C ALA A 113 -22.72 -36.79 -8.02
N LYS A 114 -24.01 -36.63 -8.32
CA LYS A 114 -24.51 -35.60 -9.23
C LYS A 114 -24.32 -34.19 -8.66
N ALA A 115 -24.59 -33.99 -7.37
CA ALA A 115 -24.37 -32.71 -6.69
C ALA A 115 -22.88 -32.35 -6.63
N GLU A 116 -22.02 -33.31 -6.29
CA GLU A 116 -20.56 -33.15 -6.30
C GLU A 116 -20.03 -32.80 -7.69
N HIS A 117 -20.49 -33.49 -8.74
CA HIS A 117 -20.14 -33.18 -10.11
C HIS A 117 -20.56 -31.75 -10.50
N ALA A 118 -21.77 -31.32 -10.13
CA ALA A 118 -22.24 -29.97 -10.40
C ALA A 118 -21.38 -28.91 -9.69
N GLN A 119 -21.02 -29.13 -8.43
CA GLN A 119 -20.11 -28.25 -7.68
C GLN A 119 -18.72 -28.19 -8.31
N PHE A 120 -18.19 -29.35 -8.72
CA PHE A 120 -16.90 -29.42 -9.41
C PHE A 120 -16.89 -28.62 -10.70
N GLN A 121 -17.94 -28.73 -11.52
CA GLN A 121 -18.08 -27.95 -12.77
C GLN A 121 -18.08 -26.45 -12.49
N LEU A 122 -18.83 -25.98 -11.48
CA LEU A 122 -18.85 -24.56 -11.11
C LEU A 122 -17.45 -24.04 -10.73
N VAL A 123 -16.72 -24.80 -9.91
CA VAL A 123 -15.35 -24.44 -9.51
C VAL A 123 -14.40 -24.45 -10.71
N LEU A 124 -14.55 -25.42 -11.61
CA LEU A 124 -13.74 -25.53 -12.82
C LEU A 124 -13.98 -24.34 -13.75
N ASP A 125 -15.23 -23.96 -13.98
CA ASP A 125 -15.62 -22.82 -14.80
C ASP A 125 -15.08 -21.50 -14.22
N GLU A 126 -15.20 -21.30 -12.90
CA GLU A 126 -14.60 -20.15 -12.22
C GLU A 126 -13.07 -20.12 -12.38
N HIS A 127 -12.41 -21.28 -12.30
CA HIS A 127 -10.96 -21.37 -12.46
C HIS A 127 -10.54 -21.05 -13.90
N ILE A 128 -11.27 -21.55 -14.90
CA ILE A 128 -11.04 -21.24 -16.32
C ILE A 128 -11.19 -19.74 -16.56
N ASP A 129 -12.25 -19.11 -16.05
CA ASP A 129 -12.47 -17.66 -16.18
C ASP A 129 -11.33 -16.85 -15.55
N ARG A 130 -10.88 -17.22 -14.34
CA ARG A 130 -9.74 -16.58 -13.69
C ARG A 130 -8.46 -16.74 -14.52
N MET A 131 -8.18 -17.94 -15.03
CA MET A 131 -7.00 -18.19 -15.86
C MET A 131 -7.03 -17.40 -17.16
N SER A 132 -8.20 -17.30 -17.80
CA SER A 132 -8.38 -16.46 -19.00
C SER A 132 -8.03 -14.99 -18.69
N LYS A 133 -8.57 -14.44 -17.59
CA LYS A 133 -8.25 -13.06 -17.15
C LYS A 133 -6.77 -12.87 -16.87
N PHE A 134 -6.10 -13.85 -16.25
CA PHE A 134 -4.65 -13.78 -16.03
C PHE A 134 -3.87 -13.77 -17.35
N CYS A 135 -4.28 -14.55 -18.35
CA CYS A 135 -3.69 -14.50 -19.68
C CYS A 135 -3.87 -13.12 -20.34
N ASP A 136 -5.06 -12.51 -20.22
CA ASP A 136 -5.35 -11.18 -20.76
C ASP A 136 -4.50 -10.09 -20.10
N VAL A 137 -4.35 -10.15 -18.78
CA VAL A 137 -3.46 -9.24 -18.03
C VAL A 137 -2.01 -9.45 -18.44
N GLY A 138 -1.57 -10.70 -18.59
CA GLY A 138 -0.23 -11.02 -19.08
C GLY A 138 0.04 -10.45 -20.48
N GLY A 139 -0.92 -10.57 -21.39
CA GLY A 139 -0.85 -9.97 -22.73
C GLY A 139 -0.76 -8.44 -22.68
N SER A 140 -1.59 -7.81 -21.84
CA SER A 140 -1.57 -6.35 -21.64
C SER A 140 -0.25 -5.85 -21.06
N ALA A 141 0.29 -6.57 -20.06
CA ALA A 141 1.58 -6.25 -19.45
C ALA A 141 2.73 -6.37 -20.47
N LEU A 142 2.66 -7.34 -21.38
CA LEU A 142 3.63 -7.47 -22.46
C LEU A 142 3.61 -6.27 -23.40
N GLU A 143 2.43 -5.77 -23.78
CA GLU A 143 2.30 -4.56 -24.60
C GLU A 143 2.84 -3.31 -23.91
N VAL A 144 2.52 -3.11 -22.62
CA VAL A 144 3.11 -2.04 -21.82
C VAL A 144 4.63 -2.16 -21.77
N GLY A 145 5.15 -3.37 -21.60
CA GLY A 145 6.59 -3.65 -21.67
C GLY A 145 7.23 -3.26 -23.00
N LYS A 146 6.56 -3.48 -24.13
CA LYS A 146 7.03 -3.01 -25.46
C LYS A 146 7.09 -1.48 -25.52
N HIS A 147 6.08 -0.78 -25.00
CA HIS A 147 6.08 0.68 -24.95
C HIS A 147 7.21 1.23 -24.08
N PHE A 148 7.46 0.65 -22.90
CA PHE A 148 8.60 1.04 -22.06
C PHE A 148 9.92 0.79 -22.77
N ARG A 149 10.11 -0.36 -23.42
CA ARG A 149 11.33 -0.66 -24.18
C ARG A 149 11.55 0.37 -25.28
N ALA A 150 10.54 0.64 -26.12
CA ALA A 150 10.63 1.64 -27.18
C ALA A 150 10.94 3.04 -26.61
N TYR A 151 10.37 3.38 -25.46
CA TYR A 151 10.69 4.62 -24.76
C TYR A 151 12.16 4.66 -24.34
N PHE A 152 12.67 3.63 -23.66
CA PHE A 152 14.07 3.55 -23.21
C PHE A 152 15.06 3.55 -24.39
N GLU A 153 14.75 2.86 -25.48
CA GLU A 153 15.55 2.88 -26.71
C GLU A 153 15.58 4.27 -27.37
N ALA A 154 14.51 5.06 -27.21
CA ALA A 154 14.44 6.42 -27.72
C ALA A 154 15.13 7.48 -26.82
N ILE A 155 15.39 7.18 -25.54
CA ILE A 155 16.00 8.13 -24.58
C ILE A 155 17.37 8.63 -25.06
N PRO A 156 18.33 7.77 -25.46
CA PRO A 156 19.64 8.24 -25.90
C PRO A 156 19.53 9.25 -27.04
N GLY A 157 18.72 8.96 -28.07
CA GLY A 157 18.51 9.89 -29.19
C GLY A 157 17.85 11.21 -28.79
N LYS A 158 16.90 11.18 -27.84
CA LYS A 158 16.29 12.40 -27.28
C LYS A 158 17.29 13.23 -26.47
N ILE A 159 18.11 12.58 -25.65
CA ILE A 159 19.16 13.24 -24.86
C ILE A 159 20.22 13.83 -25.80
N THR A 160 20.69 13.08 -26.80
CA THR A 160 21.68 13.57 -27.76
C THR A 160 21.14 14.76 -28.54
N LYS A 161 19.91 14.71 -29.07
CA LYS A 161 19.28 15.85 -29.74
C LYS A 161 19.09 17.06 -28.82
N ALA A 162 18.70 16.84 -27.57
CA ALA A 162 18.56 17.92 -26.59
C ALA A 162 19.93 18.51 -26.24
N ALA A 163 20.96 17.69 -26.06
CA ALA A 163 22.32 18.14 -25.80
C ALA A 163 22.89 18.90 -27.01
N GLU A 164 22.68 18.42 -28.23
CA GLU A 164 23.06 19.09 -29.47
C GLU A 164 22.30 20.41 -29.68
N SER A 165 21.01 20.48 -29.35
CA SER A 165 20.23 21.72 -29.42
C SER A 165 20.68 22.72 -28.36
N THR A 166 20.95 22.26 -27.14
CA THR A 166 21.46 23.11 -26.06
C THR A 166 22.86 23.61 -26.41
N TRP A 167 23.71 22.73 -26.93
CA TRP A 167 25.04 23.06 -27.45
C TRP A 167 24.92 24.03 -28.63
N ALA A 168 24.03 23.84 -29.60
CA ALA A 168 23.84 24.80 -30.69
C ALA A 168 23.42 26.21 -30.21
N VAL A 169 22.68 26.31 -29.10
CA VAL A 169 22.33 27.58 -28.44
C VAL A 169 23.48 28.15 -27.59
N THR A 170 24.40 27.31 -27.10
CA THR A 170 25.50 27.69 -26.17
C THR A 170 26.92 27.56 -26.76
N ALA A 171 27.07 27.11 -28.01
CA ALA A 171 28.35 26.82 -28.69
C ALA A 171 29.12 28.06 -29.13
N GLY A 172 28.76 29.22 -28.60
CA GLY A 172 29.63 30.37 -28.49
C GLY A 172 29.13 31.24 -27.35
N PRO A 173 30.02 31.94 -26.63
CA PRO A 173 29.58 33.09 -25.85
C PRO A 173 28.85 34.03 -26.81
N THR A 174 27.52 34.12 -26.69
CA THR A 174 26.74 35.03 -27.51
C THR A 174 27.21 36.45 -27.22
N ALA A 175 27.17 37.33 -28.22
CA ALA A 175 27.55 38.74 -28.04
C ALA A 175 26.80 39.37 -26.85
N ASP A 176 25.57 38.92 -26.59
CA ASP A 176 24.75 39.39 -25.47
C ASP A 176 25.27 38.93 -24.10
N ASN A 177 25.74 37.69 -23.97
CA ASN A 177 26.33 37.20 -22.71
C ASN A 177 27.64 37.94 -22.37
N GLN A 178 28.44 38.25 -23.39
CA GLN A 178 29.70 38.96 -23.22
C GLN A 178 29.50 40.45 -22.94
N LYS A 179 28.48 41.07 -23.55
CA LYS A 179 28.03 42.42 -23.20
C LYS A 179 27.50 42.48 -21.76
N LEU A 180 26.71 41.50 -21.35
CA LEU A 180 26.20 41.42 -19.98
C LEU A 180 27.35 41.24 -18.96
N TYR A 181 28.33 40.39 -19.26
CA TYR A 181 29.52 40.23 -18.42
C TYR A 181 30.35 41.52 -18.36
N LEU A 182 30.50 42.24 -19.49
CA LEU A 182 31.13 43.58 -19.50
C LEU A 182 30.41 44.56 -18.57
N GLU A 183 29.08 44.62 -18.58
CA GLU A 183 28.30 45.50 -17.69
C GLU A 183 28.52 45.16 -16.20
N TYR A 184 28.48 43.86 -15.86
CA TYR A 184 28.76 43.40 -14.50
C TYR A 184 30.19 43.71 -14.06
N PHE A 185 31.17 43.43 -14.92
CA PHE A 185 32.57 43.70 -14.64
C PHE A 185 32.84 45.20 -14.50
N THR A 186 32.15 46.03 -15.28
CA THR A 186 32.23 47.50 -15.16
C THR A 186 31.75 47.98 -13.80
N THR A 187 30.60 47.47 -13.36
CA THR A 187 30.04 47.79 -12.04
C THR A 187 30.99 47.33 -10.92
N TYR A 188 31.48 46.08 -11.02
CA TYR A 188 32.44 45.52 -10.06
C TYR A 188 33.71 46.38 -9.93
N MET A 189 34.31 46.80 -11.04
CA MET A 189 35.52 47.62 -11.01
C MET A 189 35.28 49.00 -10.38
N MET A 190 34.13 49.62 -10.63
CA MET A 190 33.77 50.89 -9.99
C MET A 190 33.62 50.74 -8.47
N ASP A 191 32.92 49.70 -8.02
CA ASP A 191 32.71 49.42 -6.60
C ASP A 191 34.03 49.07 -5.90
N LEU A 192 34.86 48.23 -6.53
CA LEU A 192 36.19 47.87 -6.05
C LEU A 192 37.05 49.13 -5.86
N GLY A 193 37.04 50.00 -6.86
CA GLY A 193 37.72 51.28 -6.79
C GLY A 193 37.22 52.14 -5.62
N GLU A 194 35.91 52.28 -5.44
CA GLU A 194 35.37 53.06 -4.32
C GLU A 194 35.80 52.50 -2.95
N ILE A 195 35.73 51.17 -2.79
CA ILE A 195 36.17 50.49 -1.57
C ILE A 195 37.65 50.74 -1.30
N LEU A 196 38.51 50.61 -2.32
CA LEU A 196 39.94 50.89 -2.21
C LEU A 196 40.18 52.33 -1.78
N TRP A 197 39.54 53.29 -2.44
CA TRP A 197 39.70 54.72 -2.11
C TRP A 197 39.29 55.05 -0.67
N VAL A 198 38.18 54.49 -0.17
CA VAL A 198 37.74 54.70 1.22
C VAL A 198 38.73 54.08 2.21
N LYS A 199 39.21 52.86 1.93
CA LYS A 199 40.16 52.16 2.80
C LYS A 199 41.51 52.85 2.82
N GLU A 200 42.04 53.29 1.68
CA GLU A 200 43.29 54.04 1.58
C GLU A 200 43.20 55.36 2.34
N LYS A 201 42.09 56.10 2.23
CA LYS A 201 41.87 57.30 3.05
C LYS A 201 41.84 57.01 4.54
N ARG A 202 41.26 55.87 4.93
CA ARG A 202 41.24 55.45 6.34
C ARG A 202 42.64 55.07 6.82
N LEU A 203 43.45 54.44 5.96
CA LEU A 203 44.85 54.13 6.23
C LEU A 203 45.66 55.42 6.45
N ASP A 204 45.57 56.39 5.54
CA ASP A 204 46.21 57.71 5.66
C ASP A 204 45.87 58.41 6.99
N GLU A 205 44.60 58.36 7.40
CA GLU A 205 44.14 58.93 8.67
C GLU A 205 44.67 58.17 9.89
N LEU A 206 44.73 56.83 9.83
CA LEU A 206 45.34 56.02 10.88
C LEU A 206 46.84 56.33 11.01
N GLU A 207 47.58 56.41 9.90
CA GLU A 207 49.00 56.77 9.91
C GLU A 207 49.23 58.18 10.46
N ARG A 208 48.37 59.14 10.13
CA ARG A 208 48.42 60.48 10.71
C ARG A 208 48.20 60.44 12.22
N ARG A 209 47.23 59.67 12.70
CA ARG A 209 46.97 59.48 14.14
C ARG A 209 48.14 58.79 14.82
N THR A 210 48.71 57.76 14.22
CA THR A 210 49.90 57.05 14.71
C THR A 210 51.06 58.03 14.89
N ARG A 211 51.34 58.88 13.90
CA ARG A 211 52.38 59.92 14.02
C ARG A 211 52.08 60.95 15.12
N ASN A 212 50.84 61.41 15.25
CA ASN A 212 50.46 62.36 16.29
C ASN A 212 50.60 61.75 17.70
N VAL A 213 50.17 60.50 17.89
CA VAL A 213 50.28 59.78 19.17
C VAL A 213 51.74 59.46 19.49
N GLN A 214 52.55 59.10 18.48
CA GLN A 214 53.99 58.93 18.63
C GLN A 214 54.65 60.22 19.14
N TYR A 215 54.38 61.35 18.48
CA TYR A 215 54.91 62.65 18.91
C TYR A 215 54.46 63.02 20.34
N THR A 216 53.20 62.74 20.68
CA THR A 216 52.67 62.99 22.04
C THR A 216 53.38 62.09 23.06
N LEU A 217 53.64 60.82 22.72
CA LEU A 217 54.35 59.87 23.57
C LEU A 217 55.80 60.30 23.78
N ASP A 218 56.48 60.76 22.73
CA ASP A 218 57.86 61.26 22.80
C ASP A 218 57.93 62.48 23.73
N LEU A 219 56.96 63.41 23.62
CA LEU A 219 56.86 64.56 24.53
C LEU A 219 56.52 64.15 25.98
N CYS A 220 55.69 63.11 26.17
CA CYS A 220 55.39 62.57 27.51
C CYS A 220 56.62 61.96 28.18
N ALA A 221 57.52 61.34 27.40
CA ALA A 221 58.79 60.81 27.90
C ALA A 221 59.69 61.94 28.42
N ASP A 222 59.71 63.09 27.74
CA ASP A 222 60.48 64.27 28.14
C ASP A 222 59.88 65.02 29.34
N THR A 223 58.58 64.90 29.59
CA THR A 223 57.82 65.66 30.61
C THR A 223 57.35 64.86 31.82
N TYR A 224 57.63 63.54 31.87
CA TYR A 224 57.19 62.61 32.92
C TYR A 224 55.64 62.60 33.13
N ASP A 225 54.86 62.71 32.06
CA ASP A 225 53.38 62.63 32.13
C ASP A 225 52.92 61.23 32.59
N PRO A 226 52.12 61.12 33.68
CA PRO A 226 51.59 59.84 34.16
C PRO A 226 50.69 59.11 33.16
N ASN A 227 50.22 59.77 32.09
CA ASN A 227 49.43 59.14 31.03
C ASN A 227 50.27 58.45 29.94
N GLY A 228 51.61 58.50 30.01
CA GLY A 228 52.52 57.83 29.06
C GLY A 228 52.17 56.37 28.72
N PRO A 229 51.81 55.51 29.70
CA PRO A 229 51.40 54.13 29.42
C PRO A 229 50.15 54.02 28.53
N LYS A 230 49.20 54.96 28.65
CA LYS A 230 47.99 54.99 27.81
C LYS A 230 48.33 55.32 26.36
N TYR A 231 49.17 56.33 26.13
CA TYR A 231 49.63 56.68 24.77
C TYR A 231 50.42 55.55 24.12
N LYS A 232 51.25 54.83 24.89
CA LYS A 232 51.97 53.64 24.41
C LYS A 232 51.02 52.51 24.02
N GLN A 233 49.94 52.29 24.77
CA GLN A 233 48.90 51.33 24.42
C GLN A 233 48.14 51.76 23.15
N SER A 234 47.68 53.01 23.08
CA SER A 234 46.99 53.53 21.90
C SER A 234 47.84 53.48 20.63
N LEU A 235 49.16 53.72 20.75
CA LEU A 235 50.09 53.58 19.63
C LEU A 235 50.18 52.13 19.13
N ARG A 236 50.22 51.14 20.02
CA ARG A 236 50.20 49.72 19.64
C ARG A 236 48.90 49.35 18.94
N GLU A 237 47.77 49.80 19.45
CA GLU A 237 46.45 49.55 18.86
C GLU A 237 46.31 50.21 17.48
N LEU A 238 46.80 51.44 17.32
CA LEU A 238 46.79 52.13 16.02
C LEU A 238 47.71 51.44 15.00
N ARG A 239 48.91 51.01 15.40
CA ARG A 239 49.82 50.25 14.51
C ARG A 239 49.20 48.94 14.06
N ALA A 240 48.59 48.18 14.97
CA ALA A 240 47.88 46.96 14.61
C ALA A 240 46.72 47.23 13.63
N GLN A 241 45.93 48.29 13.85
CA GLN A 241 44.87 48.69 12.91
C GLN A 241 45.41 49.13 11.54
N THR A 242 46.57 49.79 11.51
CA THR A 242 47.26 50.18 10.26
C THR A 242 47.72 48.94 9.49
N ASP A 243 48.37 47.99 10.17
CA ASP A 243 48.87 46.75 9.55
C ASP A 243 47.70 45.89 9.02
N ASP A 244 46.65 45.71 9.82
CA ASP A 244 45.45 44.95 9.42
C ASP A 244 44.76 45.58 8.20
N LEU A 245 44.59 46.91 8.19
CA LEU A 245 43.95 47.61 7.08
C LEU A 245 44.82 47.60 5.82
N GLY A 246 46.15 47.74 5.96
CA GLY A 246 47.11 47.62 4.87
C GLY A 246 47.06 46.23 4.22
N GLY A 247 46.98 45.17 5.03
CA GLY A 247 46.76 43.80 4.54
C GLY A 247 45.47 43.67 3.73
N VAL A 248 44.36 44.18 4.26
CA VAL A 248 43.06 44.15 3.56
C VAL A 248 43.09 44.92 2.24
N ILE A 249 43.80 46.04 2.16
CA ILE A 249 43.96 46.81 0.91
C ILE A 249 44.73 45.98 -0.13
N ASN A 250 45.85 45.37 0.28
CA ASN A 250 46.64 44.52 -0.62
C ASN A 250 45.85 43.31 -1.11
N ASP A 251 45.16 42.59 -0.22
CA ASP A 251 44.27 41.47 -0.60
C ASP A 251 43.14 41.89 -1.54
N THR A 252 42.68 43.13 -1.44
CA THR A 252 41.64 43.68 -2.32
C THR A 252 42.21 44.01 -3.69
N ARG A 253 43.44 44.52 -3.78
CA ARG A 253 44.15 44.73 -5.05
C ARG A 253 44.47 43.42 -5.74
N ASP A 254 45.03 42.44 -5.03
CA ASP A 254 45.38 41.13 -5.59
C ASP A 254 44.17 40.39 -6.17
N ARG A 255 43.00 40.55 -5.54
CA ARG A 255 41.74 40.04 -6.09
C ARG A 255 41.31 40.79 -7.33
N GLY A 256 41.39 42.12 -7.31
CA GLY A 256 41.12 42.96 -8.47
C GLY A 256 41.99 42.61 -9.68
N ASP A 257 43.29 42.42 -9.47
CA ASP A 257 44.24 42.09 -10.53
C ASP A 257 43.96 40.72 -11.15
N LYS A 258 43.58 39.72 -10.35
CA LYS A 258 43.15 38.41 -10.87
C LYS A 258 41.91 38.53 -11.75
N GLU A 259 40.92 39.28 -11.32
CA GLU A 259 39.69 39.49 -12.10
C GLU A 259 39.98 40.30 -13.38
N ILE A 260 40.91 41.26 -13.36
CA ILE A 260 41.38 41.96 -14.56
C ILE A 260 42.02 40.98 -15.56
N THR A 261 42.89 40.07 -15.09
CA THR A 261 43.50 39.07 -15.99
C THR A 261 42.48 38.08 -16.55
N ALA A 262 41.46 37.70 -15.77
CA ALA A 262 40.39 36.84 -16.25
C ALA A 262 39.49 37.56 -17.28
N PHE A 263 39.34 38.88 -17.15
CA PHE A 263 38.58 39.70 -18.09
C PHE A 263 39.25 39.80 -19.47
N ASP A 264 40.57 39.62 -19.60
CA ASP A 264 41.27 39.69 -20.89
C ASP A 264 40.70 38.72 -21.94
N GLU A 265 40.27 37.53 -21.52
CA GLU A 265 39.63 36.54 -22.41
C GLU A 265 38.30 37.05 -22.98
N THR A 266 37.52 37.74 -22.14
CA THR A 266 36.26 38.38 -22.51
C THR A 266 36.52 39.61 -23.38
N ALA A 267 37.55 40.40 -23.06
CA ALA A 267 37.96 41.56 -23.83
C ALA A 267 38.31 41.17 -25.27
N ASP A 268 39.04 40.07 -25.45
CA ASP A 268 39.40 39.55 -26.77
C ASP A 268 38.20 38.93 -27.50
N ALA A 269 37.27 38.29 -26.79
CA ALA A 269 36.00 37.84 -27.37
C ALA A 269 35.16 39.03 -27.88
N LEU A 270 35.03 40.10 -27.09
CA LEU A 270 34.32 41.32 -27.45
C LEU A 270 34.93 42.01 -28.68
N LYS A 271 36.27 42.09 -28.75
CA LYS A 271 36.98 42.61 -29.94
C LYS A 271 36.70 41.76 -31.18
N LYS A 272 36.76 40.42 -31.07
CA LYS A 272 36.46 39.51 -32.19
C LYS A 272 35.02 39.65 -32.68
N MET A 273 34.09 40.00 -31.80
CA MET A 273 32.69 40.26 -32.12
C MET A 273 32.41 41.70 -32.59
N GLY A 274 33.43 42.57 -32.66
CA GLY A 274 33.28 43.96 -33.10
C GLY A 274 32.55 44.87 -32.11
N VAL A 275 32.43 44.47 -30.84
CA VAL A 275 31.82 45.31 -29.80
C VAL A 275 32.84 46.35 -29.35
N GLU A 276 32.53 47.62 -29.57
CA GLU A 276 33.35 48.73 -29.08
C GLU A 276 33.10 48.98 -27.60
N PHE A 277 34.13 48.86 -26.77
CA PHE A 277 34.05 49.19 -25.35
C PHE A 277 35.35 49.85 -24.86
N VAL A 278 35.24 50.58 -23.74
CA VAL A 278 36.40 51.08 -23.00
C VAL A 278 36.67 50.11 -21.86
N HIS A 279 37.94 49.73 -21.65
CA HIS A 279 38.28 48.77 -20.60
C HIS A 279 37.84 49.32 -19.22
N PRO A 280 37.07 48.58 -18.41
CA PRO A 280 36.51 49.09 -17.16
C PRO A 280 37.52 49.68 -16.15
N MET A 281 38.74 49.13 -16.11
CA MET A 281 39.85 49.73 -15.35
C MET A 281 40.14 51.20 -15.73
N ILE A 282 40.06 51.56 -17.02
CA ILE A 282 40.28 52.94 -17.48
C ILE A 282 39.15 53.84 -16.98
N GLU A 283 37.91 53.35 -17.01
CA GLU A 283 36.74 54.09 -16.53
C GLU A 283 36.79 54.32 -15.02
N MET A 284 37.15 53.30 -14.26
CA MET A 284 37.36 53.40 -12.81
C MET A 284 38.44 54.44 -12.48
N ASN A 285 39.60 54.36 -13.15
CA ASN A 285 40.70 55.30 -12.94
C ASN A 285 40.29 56.74 -13.31
N ALA A 286 39.51 56.95 -14.37
CA ALA A 286 38.98 58.25 -14.72
C ALA A 286 38.07 58.83 -13.62
N ALA A 287 37.14 58.02 -13.12
CA ALA A 287 36.23 58.42 -12.05
C ALA A 287 36.99 58.75 -10.76
N HIS A 288 38.02 57.99 -10.43
CA HIS A 288 38.87 58.22 -9.26
C HIS A 288 39.69 59.50 -9.35
N VAL A 289 40.32 59.74 -10.49
CA VAL A 289 41.09 60.95 -10.74
C VAL A 289 40.17 62.18 -10.65
N GLU A 290 38.96 62.11 -11.18
CA GLU A 290 37.95 63.16 -11.04
C GLU A 290 37.55 63.40 -9.56
N LYS A 291 37.25 62.32 -8.82
CA LYS A 291 36.91 62.36 -7.38
C LYS A 291 38.05 62.96 -6.54
N ARG A 292 39.30 62.56 -6.79
CA ARG A 292 40.50 63.09 -6.12
C ARG A 292 40.70 64.57 -6.45
N THR A 293 40.52 64.96 -7.71
CA THR A 293 40.58 66.38 -8.10
C THR A 293 39.54 67.22 -7.39
N GLY A 294 38.27 66.78 -7.36
CA GLY A 294 37.22 67.49 -6.65
C GLY A 294 37.52 67.62 -5.15
N HIS A 295 38.14 66.61 -4.54
CA HIS A 295 38.54 66.66 -3.14
C HIS A 295 39.69 67.67 -2.89
N VAL A 296 40.69 67.70 -3.76
CA VAL A 296 41.84 68.63 -3.66
C VAL A 296 41.36 70.08 -3.81
N TYR A 297 40.52 70.38 -4.81
CA TYR A 297 39.96 71.73 -4.96
C TYR A 297 39.08 72.14 -3.78
N LYS A 298 38.28 71.22 -3.21
CA LYS A 298 37.53 71.50 -1.98
C LYS A 298 38.48 71.83 -0.83
N LYS A 299 39.53 71.03 -0.62
CA LYS A 299 40.52 71.25 0.44
C LYS A 299 41.25 72.59 0.28
N ALA A 300 41.56 72.98 -0.95
CA ALA A 300 42.19 74.25 -1.28
C ALA A 300 41.37 75.47 -0.83
N GLY A 301 40.04 75.40 -0.93
CA GLY A 301 39.16 76.46 -0.45
C GLY A 301 39.16 76.64 1.08
N PHE A 302 39.59 75.65 1.86
CA PHE A 302 39.55 75.69 3.32
C PHE A 302 40.92 75.91 3.99
N MET A 303 42.03 75.68 3.30
CA MET A 303 43.38 75.70 3.89
C MET A 303 44.37 76.53 3.06
N GLN A 304 44.36 77.86 3.23
CA GLN A 304 45.36 78.74 2.61
C GLN A 304 46.81 78.43 3.05
N SER A 305 47.01 77.80 4.21
CA SER A 305 48.33 77.46 4.74
C SER A 305 49.02 76.26 4.04
N GLU A 306 48.31 75.51 3.20
CA GLU A 306 48.83 74.33 2.48
C GLU A 306 48.85 74.53 0.95
N LEU A 307 48.82 75.77 0.45
CA LEU A 307 48.75 76.07 -0.99
C LEU A 307 49.84 75.39 -1.83
N HIS A 308 51.10 75.37 -1.38
CA HIS A 308 52.18 74.68 -2.10
C HIS A 308 51.95 73.17 -2.24
N TYR A 309 51.33 72.53 -1.25
CA TYR A 309 51.00 71.09 -1.31
C TYR A 309 49.82 70.84 -2.26
N ILE A 310 48.87 71.78 -2.30
CA ILE A 310 47.76 71.73 -3.25
C ILE A 310 48.29 71.84 -4.67
N ASP A 311 49.22 72.77 -4.94
CA ASP A 311 49.82 72.98 -6.27
C ASP A 311 50.54 71.71 -6.75
N GLU A 312 51.41 71.10 -5.91
CA GLU A 312 52.10 69.84 -6.23
C GLU A 312 51.13 68.70 -6.54
N VAL A 313 50.08 68.52 -5.73
CA VAL A 313 49.09 67.46 -5.94
C VAL A 313 48.20 67.75 -7.16
N THR A 314 47.95 69.02 -7.49
CA THR A 314 47.21 69.39 -8.71
C THR A 314 48.01 69.11 -9.97
N ASP A 315 49.33 69.31 -9.95
CA ASP A 315 50.21 69.00 -11.09
C ASP A 315 50.25 67.49 -11.37
N GLU A 316 50.43 66.65 -10.34
CA GLU A 316 50.37 65.19 -10.47
C GLU A 316 48.98 64.70 -10.93
N LEU A 317 47.91 65.33 -10.45
CA LEU A 317 46.56 65.06 -10.92
C LEU A 317 46.36 65.45 -12.39
N SER A 318 47.03 66.51 -12.85
CA SER A 318 46.98 66.92 -14.26
C SER A 318 47.69 65.90 -15.16
N GLU A 319 48.85 65.37 -14.73
CA GLU A 319 49.59 64.32 -15.44
C GLU A 319 48.80 63.01 -15.52
N THR A 320 48.25 62.56 -14.38
CA THR A 320 47.40 61.36 -14.35
C THR A 320 46.12 61.51 -15.16
N LYS A 321 45.50 62.71 -15.16
CA LYS A 321 44.40 63.03 -16.10
C LYS A 321 44.80 62.90 -17.55
N MET A 322 45.99 63.39 -17.92
CA MET A 322 46.47 63.26 -19.30
C MET A 322 46.72 61.80 -19.69
N LEU A 323 47.32 61.01 -18.81
CA LEU A 323 47.54 59.57 -19.03
C LEU A 323 46.21 58.81 -19.18
N VAL A 324 45.23 59.07 -18.31
CA VAL A 324 43.90 58.45 -18.41
C VAL A 324 43.17 58.90 -19.69
N LYS A 325 43.28 60.17 -20.07
CA LYS A 325 42.71 60.69 -21.32
C LYS A 325 43.35 60.04 -22.55
N GLN A 326 44.67 59.84 -22.52
CA GLN A 326 45.41 59.15 -23.57
C GLN A 326 44.99 57.67 -23.65
N ALA A 327 44.94 56.97 -22.52
CA ALA A 327 44.49 55.57 -22.44
C ALA A 327 43.04 55.39 -22.89
N LYS A 328 42.15 56.34 -22.56
CA LYS A 328 40.76 56.35 -23.06
C LYS A 328 40.70 56.58 -24.58
N SER A 329 41.59 57.41 -25.12
CA SER A 329 41.68 57.68 -26.56
C SER A 329 42.28 56.51 -27.34
N THR A 330 43.25 55.79 -26.79
CA THR A 330 43.91 54.64 -27.42
C THR A 330 43.23 53.32 -27.11
N ARG A 331 42.29 53.30 -26.15
CA ARG A 331 41.59 52.11 -25.62
C ARG A 331 42.55 51.01 -25.14
N GLN A 332 43.76 51.39 -24.73
CA GLN A 332 44.79 50.46 -24.24
C GLN A 332 44.90 50.57 -22.73
N ALA A 333 44.49 49.51 -22.03
CA ALA A 333 44.56 49.43 -20.57
C ALA A 333 46.02 49.41 -20.06
N ASN A 334 46.95 48.91 -20.88
CA ASN A 334 48.39 48.77 -20.55
C ASN A 334 49.12 50.11 -20.31
N LEU A 335 48.49 51.25 -20.63
CA LEU A 335 49.04 52.58 -20.40
C LEU A 335 48.79 53.10 -18.97
N ILE A 336 47.93 52.41 -18.20
CA ILE A 336 47.67 52.74 -16.80
C ILE A 336 48.10 51.53 -15.94
N PRO A 337 48.94 51.70 -14.91
CA PRO A 337 49.29 50.59 -14.04
C PRO A 337 48.06 50.05 -13.31
N PRO A 338 47.97 48.71 -13.10
CA PRO A 338 46.84 48.11 -12.39
C PRO A 338 46.73 48.69 -10.97
N LEU A 339 45.50 49.06 -10.60
CA LEU A 339 45.05 49.51 -9.27
C LEU A 339 46.13 50.21 -8.43
N MET A 340 46.60 51.37 -8.88
CA MET A 340 47.68 52.12 -8.23
C MET A 340 47.36 52.50 -6.78
N SER A 341 48.34 52.29 -5.88
CA SER A 341 48.30 52.88 -4.54
C SER A 341 48.50 54.39 -4.56
N PRO A 342 47.69 55.19 -3.84
CA PRO A 342 47.96 56.59 -3.55
C PRO A 342 49.32 56.81 -2.87
N GLU A 343 49.88 55.79 -2.19
CA GLU A 343 51.20 55.85 -1.56
C GLU A 343 52.33 56.12 -2.55
N SER A 344 52.15 55.73 -3.83
CA SER A 344 53.12 56.01 -4.89
C SER A 344 53.03 57.45 -5.45
N GLN A 345 52.00 58.22 -5.05
CA GLN A 345 51.67 59.55 -5.59
C GLN A 345 51.37 60.57 -4.50
N SER A 346 51.92 60.41 -3.29
CA SER A 346 51.86 61.43 -2.25
C SER A 346 53.22 62.10 -2.12
N PRO A 347 53.34 63.43 -2.37
CA PRO A 347 54.59 64.18 -2.20
C PRO A 347 55.23 63.98 -0.81
N ARG A 348 54.40 63.74 0.22
CA ARG A 348 54.87 63.44 1.58
C ARG A 348 55.64 62.13 1.69
N TYR A 349 55.26 61.09 0.94
CA TYR A 349 55.94 59.79 1.02
C TYR A 349 57.28 59.79 0.25
N ARG A 350 57.34 60.43 -0.93
CA ARG A 350 58.61 60.65 -1.66
C ARG A 350 59.59 61.49 -0.83
N LYS A 351 59.12 62.60 -0.26
CA LYS A 351 59.97 63.50 0.53
C LYS A 351 60.42 62.87 1.85
N ASN A 352 59.57 62.08 2.53
CA ASN A 352 59.97 61.35 3.73
C ASN A 352 60.98 60.22 3.46
N ARG A 353 60.88 59.56 2.29
CA ARG A 353 61.84 58.53 1.85
C ARG A 353 63.18 59.13 1.42
N GLU A 354 63.17 60.29 0.76
CA GLU A 354 64.38 61.02 0.33
C GLU A 354 65.08 61.76 1.48
N GLN A 355 64.33 62.19 2.50
CA GLN A 355 64.87 62.87 3.70
C GLN A 355 65.35 61.92 4.80
N GLY A 356 65.39 60.60 4.54
CA GLY A 356 65.98 59.62 5.46
C GLY A 356 65.21 59.42 6.77
N PHE A 357 63.92 59.77 6.82
CA PHE A 357 63.07 59.30 7.92
C PHE A 357 62.81 57.81 7.71
N PRO A 358 63.10 56.95 8.69
CA PRO A 358 63.02 55.50 8.50
C PRO A 358 61.57 55.11 8.22
N VAL A 359 61.35 54.51 7.05
CA VAL A 359 60.17 53.68 6.80
C VAL A 359 60.42 52.38 7.56
N GLU A 360 60.06 52.32 8.84
CA GLU A 360 60.06 51.06 9.59
C GLU A 360 58.99 50.15 8.97
N GLY A 361 59.45 49.11 8.26
CA GLY A 361 58.59 48.21 7.49
C GLY A 361 59.28 47.47 6.33
N SER A 362 60.59 47.63 6.13
CA SER A 362 61.33 46.74 5.22
C SER A 362 61.82 45.50 6.00
N PRO A 363 61.52 44.27 5.57
CA PRO A 363 62.12 43.08 6.15
C PRO A 363 63.64 43.16 5.94
N GLN A 364 64.42 43.04 7.02
CA GLN A 364 65.85 42.75 6.86
C GLN A 364 66.00 41.43 6.09
N PRO A 365 66.87 41.35 5.07
CA PRO A 365 67.19 40.06 4.47
C PRO A 365 67.86 39.21 5.54
N ALA A 366 67.31 38.02 5.78
CA ALA A 366 67.87 37.04 6.69
C ALA A 366 69.34 36.79 6.32
N GLY A 367 70.25 37.22 7.19
CA GLY A 367 71.66 36.94 7.07
C GLY A 367 71.90 35.44 7.16
N GLY A 368 72.49 34.87 6.13
CA GLY A 368 73.08 33.54 6.20
C GLY A 368 74.33 33.58 7.08
N THR A 369 74.31 32.79 8.14
CA THR A 369 75.17 31.61 8.37
C THR A 369 74.65 30.87 9.60
#